data_AF-A0A9E1AXS7-F1
#
_entry.id   AF-A0A9E1AXS7-F1
#
_cell.length_a   1.000
_cell.length_b   1.000
_cell.length_c   1.000
_cell.angle_alpha   90.00
_cell.angle_beta   90.00
_cell.angle_gamma   90.00
#
_symmetry.space_group_name_H-M   'P 1'
#
loop_
_entity.id
_entity.type
_entity.pdbx_description
1 polymer ?
#
loop_
_entity_poly.entity_id
_entity_poly.type
_entity_poly.pdbx_seq_one_letter_code
_entity_poly.pdbx_strand_id
1 'polypeptide(L)'
;GGKESNKKHIEAVIKSLVKRYPDYTFLSPVHALGFLYDYISYEDGMRHCLALLDMCDECWSVDGYNDSKGVMIEHEYCKEHRIPEIIIRDCDKCEYNDRIKCGVDFCMVPGCVKVKEGGGDG
;
A
#
# COMPACT_ATOMS: atom_id res chain seq x y z
N GLY A 1 -8.16 -10.90 3.77
CA GLY A 1 -6.68 -10.83 3.80
C GLY A 1 -6.06 -11.65 2.69
N GLY A 2 -5.91 -12.96 2.86
CA GLY A 2 -4.97 -13.80 2.07
C GLY A 2 -5.41 -14.31 0.70
N LYS A 3 -6.35 -13.68 -0.01
CA LYS A 3 -6.66 -14.09 -1.39
C LYS A 3 -5.43 -13.85 -2.28
N GLU A 4 -5.15 -14.77 -3.19
CA GLU A 4 -3.99 -14.67 -4.09
C GLU A 4 -4.02 -13.40 -4.97
N SER A 5 -5.22 -12.94 -5.32
CA SER A 5 -5.43 -11.66 -6.01
C SER A 5 -4.94 -10.45 -5.20
N ASN A 6 -5.10 -10.48 -3.87
CA ASN A 6 -4.65 -9.40 -2.99
C ASN A 6 -3.13 -9.39 -2.89
N LYS A 7 -2.50 -10.57 -2.82
CA LYS A 7 -1.03 -10.67 -2.81
C LYS A 7 -0.42 -10.03 -4.05
N LYS A 8 -0.93 -10.40 -5.23
CA LYS A 8 -0.49 -9.84 -6.51
C LYS A 8 -0.70 -8.33 -6.62
N HIS A 9 -1.82 -7.82 -6.11
CA HIS A 9 -2.07 -6.38 -6.09
C HIS A 9 -1.07 -5.66 -5.18
N ILE A 10 -0.89 -6.13 -3.94
CA ILE A 10 0.07 -5.56 -2.99
C ILE A 10 1.51 -5.63 -3.54
N GLU A 11 1.87 -6.73 -4.20
CA GLU A 11 3.18 -6.87 -4.86
C GLU A 11 3.41 -5.79 -5.92
N ALA A 12 2.40 -5.49 -6.76
CA ALA A 12 2.48 -4.44 -7.78
C ALA A 12 2.63 -3.04 -7.15
N VAL A 13 1.89 -2.77 -6.06
CA VAL A 13 1.99 -1.53 -5.29
C VAL A 13 3.40 -1.36 -4.72
N ILE A 14 3.94 -2.38 -4.04
CA ILE A 14 5.29 -2.33 -3.45
C ILE A 14 6.36 -2.11 -4.50
N LYS A 15 6.30 -2.81 -5.65
CA LYS A 15 7.24 -2.58 -6.76
C LYS A 15 7.24 -1.13 -7.24
N SER A 16 6.07 -0.49 -7.21
CA SER A 16 5.92 0.92 -7.61
C SER A 16 6.41 1.87 -6.52
N LEU A 17 6.17 1.56 -5.25
CA LEU A 17 6.67 2.31 -4.10
C LEU A 17 8.20 2.28 -4.02
N VAL A 18 8.83 1.12 -4.16
CA VAL A 18 10.30 0.98 -4.15
C VAL A 18 10.95 1.78 -5.27
N LYS A 19 10.33 1.84 -6.46
CA LYS A 19 10.83 2.69 -7.56
C LYS A 19 10.72 4.19 -7.25
N ARG A 20 9.67 4.60 -6.52
CA ARG A 20 9.39 6.01 -6.21
C ARG A 20 10.16 6.52 -4.99
N TYR A 21 10.36 5.64 -4.01
CA TYR A 21 11.04 5.92 -2.75
C TYR A 21 12.17 4.89 -2.59
N PRO A 22 13.29 5.05 -3.33
CA PRO A 22 14.36 4.06 -3.37
C PRO A 22 15.08 3.87 -2.03
N ASP A 23 15.00 4.88 -1.15
CA ASP A 23 15.62 4.84 0.19
C ASP A 23 14.70 4.20 1.26
N TYR A 24 13.48 3.81 0.88
CA TYR A 24 12.50 3.20 1.78
C TYR A 24 12.50 1.68 1.64
N THR A 25 12.36 0.97 2.77
CA THR A 25 12.15 -0.48 2.78
C THR A 25 10.69 -0.78 3.05
N PHE A 26 9.97 -1.24 2.02
CA PHE A 26 8.56 -1.61 2.16
C PHE A 26 8.41 -3.08 2.55
N LEU A 27 7.70 -3.31 3.66
CA LEU A 27 7.36 -4.64 4.16
C LEU A 27 5.85 -4.85 4.08
N SER A 28 5.44 -6.02 3.59
CA SER A 28 4.03 -6.41 3.57
C SER A 28 3.79 -7.59 4.50
N PRO A 29 2.94 -7.44 5.52
CA PRO A 29 2.57 -8.54 6.41
C PRO A 29 2.00 -9.75 5.64
N VAL A 30 1.24 -9.51 4.56
CA VAL A 30 0.68 -10.60 3.74
C VAL A 30 1.77 -11.41 3.03
N HIS A 31 2.88 -10.78 2.62
CA HIS A 31 4.00 -11.50 2.02
C HIS A 31 4.90 -12.16 3.05
N ALA A 32 5.13 -11.48 4.18
CA ALA A 32 6.01 -11.95 5.25
C ALA A 32 5.38 -13.06 6.11
N LEU A 33 4.07 -13.02 6.32
CA LEU A 33 3.34 -13.87 7.29
C LEU A 33 2.16 -14.60 6.66
N GLY A 34 1.79 -14.30 5.42
CA GLY A 34 0.60 -14.90 4.80
C GLY A 34 0.66 -16.42 4.62
N PHE A 35 1.85 -17.02 4.65
CA PHE A 35 2.01 -18.48 4.64
C PHE A 35 1.66 -19.13 5.99
N LEU A 36 1.59 -18.35 7.08
CA LEU A 36 1.21 -18.82 8.41
C LEU A 36 -0.31 -18.79 8.62
N TYR A 37 -1.07 -18.03 7.83
CA TYR A 37 -2.49 -17.78 8.09
C TYR A 37 -3.38 -19.04 8.07
N ASP A 38 -2.97 -20.10 7.38
CA ASP A 38 -3.67 -21.40 7.37
C ASP A 38 -3.17 -22.35 8.49
N TYR A 39 -2.09 -21.98 9.18
CA TYR A 39 -1.43 -22.79 10.20
C TYR A 39 -1.70 -22.32 11.63
N ILE A 40 -1.86 -21.01 11.83
CA ILE A 40 -2.12 -20.41 13.15
C ILE A 40 -3.50 -19.77 13.23
N SER A 41 -3.93 -19.47 14.45
CA SER A 41 -5.19 -18.75 14.68
C SER A 41 -5.14 -17.34 14.06
N TYR A 42 -6.31 -16.79 13.74
CA TYR A 42 -6.40 -15.41 13.27
C TYR A 42 -5.79 -14.41 14.26
N GLU A 43 -6.02 -14.62 15.56
CA GLU A 43 -5.49 -13.77 16.64
C GLU A 43 -3.96 -13.83 16.71
N ASP A 44 -3.38 -15.02 16.62
CA ASP A 44 -1.92 -15.18 16.55
C ASP A 44 -1.34 -14.54 15.29
N GLY A 45 -2.00 -14.73 14.14
CA GLY A 45 -1.62 -14.07 12.89
C GLY A 45 -1.61 -12.56 13.01
N MET A 46 -2.65 -11.98 13.61
CA MET A 46 -2.73 -10.55 13.87
C MET A 46 -1.62 -10.07 14.82
N ARG A 47 -1.32 -10.82 15.89
CA ARG A 47 -0.22 -10.47 16.80
C ARG A 47 1.12 -10.41 16.07
N HIS A 48 1.38 -11.33 15.13
CA HIS A 48 2.59 -11.26 14.30
C HIS A 48 2.59 -10.06 13.35
N CYS A 49 1.45 -9.70 12.76
CA CYS A 49 1.33 -8.49 11.93
C CYS A 49 1.63 -7.22 12.74
N LEU A 50 1.07 -7.10 13.94
CA LEU A 50 1.31 -5.95 14.82
C LEU A 50 2.78 -5.90 15.27
N ALA A 51 3.40 -7.03 15.60
CA ALA A 51 4.83 -7.07 15.93
C ALA A 51 5.73 -6.67 14.75
N LEU A 52 5.35 -7.01 13.51
CA LEU A 52 6.06 -6.55 12.32
C LEU A 52 5.88 -5.03 12.13
N LEU A 53 4.67 -4.53 12.35
CA LEU A 53 4.33 -3.12 12.25
C LEU A 53 5.06 -2.26 13.30
N ASP A 54 5.20 -2.75 14.53
CA ASP A 54 5.91 -2.05 15.61
C ASP A 54 7.42 -1.87 15.32
N MET A 55 7.97 -2.65 14.39
CA MET A 55 9.36 -2.49 13.92
C MET A 55 9.49 -1.50 12.76
N CYS A 56 8.38 -1.04 12.18
CA CYS A 56 8.37 -0.12 11.03
C CYS A 56 8.25 1.34 11.48
N ASP A 57 8.81 2.25 10.69
CA ASP A 57 8.71 3.70 10.94
C ASP A 57 7.34 4.27 10.57
N GLU A 58 6.65 3.66 9.59
CA GLU A 58 5.38 4.16 9.03
C GLU A 58 4.48 2.99 8.61
N CYS A 59 3.16 3.19 8.71
CA CYS A 59 2.13 2.27 8.22
C CYS A 59 1.51 2.80 6.93
N TRP A 60 1.64 2.06 5.83
CA TRP A 60 1.07 2.44 4.53
C TRP A 60 -0.08 1.50 4.17
N SER A 61 -1.30 2.03 4.08
CA SER A 61 -2.49 1.29 3.69
C SER A 61 -2.95 1.68 2.29
N VAL A 62 -3.51 0.73 1.53
CA VAL A 62 -4.07 0.98 0.19
C VAL A 62 -5.57 1.20 0.32
N ASP A 63 -6.03 2.36 -0.15
CA ASP A 63 -7.44 2.75 -0.14
C ASP A 63 -8.30 1.72 -0.89
N GLY A 64 -9.41 1.32 -0.28
CA GLY A 64 -10.23 0.19 -0.75
C GLY A 64 -10.02 -1.13 0.01
N TYR A 65 -8.97 -1.24 0.85
CA TYR A 65 -8.82 -2.34 1.82
C TYR A 65 -9.17 -1.93 3.27
N ASN A 66 -9.57 -0.67 3.46
CA ASN A 66 -9.78 -0.01 4.75
C ASN A 66 -10.87 -0.63 5.63
N ASP A 67 -11.87 -1.28 5.02
CA ASP A 67 -13.02 -1.83 5.76
C ASP A 67 -12.76 -3.25 6.32
N SER A 68 -11.55 -3.81 6.10
CA SER A 68 -11.24 -5.13 6.61
C SER A 68 -10.95 -5.11 8.12
N LYS A 69 -11.39 -6.15 8.84
CA LYS A 69 -11.13 -6.29 10.29
C LYS A 69 -9.65 -6.14 10.66
N GLY A 70 -8.75 -6.67 9.84
CA GLY A 70 -7.31 -6.57 10.06
C GLY A 70 -6.80 -5.13 9.96
N VAL A 71 -7.23 -4.38 8.93
CA VAL A 71 -6.81 -3.00 8.72
C VAL A 71 -7.34 -2.08 9.81
N MET A 72 -8.56 -2.30 10.31
CA MET A 72 -9.07 -1.53 11.45
C MET A 72 -8.26 -1.76 12.74
N ILE A 73 -7.80 -3.00 12.98
CA ILE A 73 -6.94 -3.33 14.13
C ILE A 73 -5.57 -2.66 13.96
N GLU A 74 -4.97 -2.73 12.77
CA GLU A 74 -3.70 -2.06 12.45
C GLU A 74 -3.82 -0.53 12.61
N HIS A 75 -4.96 0.05 12.23
CA HIS A 75 -5.24 1.48 12.37
C HIS A 75 -5.31 1.93 13.83
N GLU A 76 -6.01 1.16 14.66
CA GLU A 76 -6.08 1.46 16.09
C GLU A 76 -4.70 1.32 16.75
N TYR A 77 -3.95 0.27 16.39
CA TYR A 77 -2.59 0.07 16.89
C TYR A 77 -1.66 1.23 16.52
N CYS A 78 -1.71 1.71 15.27
CA CYS A 78 -0.92 2.87 14.86
C CYS A 78 -1.24 4.12 15.68
N LYS A 79 -2.52 4.37 16.00
CA LYS A 79 -2.92 5.49 16.84
C LYS A 79 -2.39 5.36 18.27
N GLU A 80 -2.53 4.19 18.87
CA GLU A 80 -2.07 3.92 20.24
C GLU A 80 -0.55 4.07 20.37
N HIS A 81 0.19 3.57 19.36
CA HIS A 81 1.65 3.56 19.33
C HIS A 81 2.29 4.77 18.65
N ARG A 82 1.48 5.71 18.14
CA ARG A 82 1.90 6.92 17.41
C ARG A 82 2.74 6.61 16.17
N ILE A 83 2.44 5.51 15.49
CA ILE A 83 3.02 5.16 14.20
C ILE A 83 2.33 6.02 13.13
N PRO A 84 3.07 6.82 12.33
CA PRO A 84 2.51 7.58 11.23
C PRO A 84 1.79 6.70 10.21
N GLU A 85 0.59 7.11 9.80
CA GLU A 85 -0.20 6.39 8.81
C GLU A 85 -0.31 7.16 7.50
N ILE A 86 -0.15 6.44 6.40
CA ILE A 86 -0.23 6.96 5.05
C ILE A 86 -1.25 6.12 4.26
N ILE A 87 -2.31 6.77 3.79
CA ILE A 87 -3.30 6.13 2.92
C ILE A 87 -2.91 6.40 1.47
N ILE A 88 -2.51 5.35 0.76
CA ILE A 88 -2.24 5.36 -0.68
C ILE A 88 -3.58 5.18 -1.41
N ARG A 89 -3.96 6.12 -2.26
CA ARG A 89 -5.17 5.97 -3.08
C ARG A 89 -4.94 4.97 -4.22
N ASP A 90 -5.86 4.02 -4.37
CA ASP A 90 -5.87 3.07 -5.48
C ASP A 90 -6.25 3.78 -6.81
N CYS A 91 -5.42 3.59 -7.83
CA CYS A 91 -5.51 4.25 -9.13
C CYS A 91 -6.63 3.71 -10.02
N ASP A 92 -7.16 2.52 -9.73
CA ASP A 92 -8.26 1.92 -10.52
C ASP A 92 -9.55 2.76 -10.48
N LYS A 93 -9.64 3.74 -9.57
CA LYS A 93 -10.74 4.71 -9.45
C LYS A 93 -10.39 6.15 -9.88
N CYS A 94 -9.21 6.37 -10.47
CA CYS A 94 -8.81 7.68 -10.98
C CYS A 94 -9.63 8.05 -12.23
N GLU A 95 -10.27 9.22 -12.27
CA GLU A 95 -11.03 9.69 -13.45
C GLU A 95 -10.14 9.88 -14.69
N TYR A 96 -8.83 10.05 -14.48
CA TYR A 96 -7.80 10.22 -15.51
C TYR A 96 -7.04 8.92 -15.77
N ASN A 97 -7.73 7.78 -15.87
CA ASN A 97 -7.14 6.47 -16.16
C ASN A 97 -6.47 6.40 -17.56
N ASP A 98 -5.45 7.23 -17.75
CA ASP A 98 -4.69 7.44 -18.96
C ASP A 98 -3.24 7.17 -18.60
N ARG A 99 -2.89 5.88 -18.63
CA ARG A 99 -1.53 5.36 -18.44
C ARG A 99 -0.50 6.09 -19.31
N ILE A 100 -0.94 6.74 -20.39
CA ILE A 100 -0.11 7.44 -21.36
C ILE A 100 0.34 8.83 -20.85
N LYS A 101 -0.49 9.56 -20.08
CA LYS A 101 -0.16 10.93 -19.65
C LYS A 101 0.75 11.03 -18.43
N CYS A 102 0.78 10.01 -17.58
CA CYS A 102 1.52 10.06 -16.32
C CYS A 102 2.97 9.53 -16.45
N GLY A 103 3.32 8.88 -17.56
CA GLY A 103 4.68 8.33 -17.79
C GLY A 103 5.13 7.28 -16.77
N VAL A 104 4.19 6.70 -16.00
CA VAL A 104 4.44 5.68 -14.98
C VAL A 104 3.47 4.51 -15.19
N ASP A 105 3.95 3.28 -14.92
CA ASP A 105 3.13 2.07 -15.08
C ASP A 105 1.91 2.03 -14.12
N PHE A 106 1.94 2.77 -13.00
CA PHE A 106 0.81 2.99 -12.06
C PHE A 106 0.99 4.31 -11.27
N CYS A 107 -0.09 5.08 -11.05
CA CYS A 107 -0.07 6.39 -10.36
C CYS A 107 -0.51 6.25 -8.89
N MET A 108 0.17 6.89 -7.93
CA MET A 108 -0.11 6.71 -6.49
C MET A 108 0.00 7.99 -5.64
N VAL A 109 -0.49 9.18 -6.07
CA VAL A 109 -0.63 10.36 -5.17
C VAL A 109 -1.77 11.33 -5.57
N PRO A 110 -2.46 11.98 -4.60
CA PRO A 110 -3.17 13.26 -4.79
C PRO A 110 -2.21 14.41 -5.13
N GLY A 111 -2.06 14.65 -6.43
CA GLY A 111 -1.14 15.65 -7.02
C GLY A 111 -0.71 15.24 -8.42
N CYS A 112 -1.65 14.72 -9.22
CA CYS A 112 -1.41 14.18 -10.56
C CYS A 112 -0.58 15.18 -11.37
N VAL A 113 0.66 14.78 -11.66
CA VAL A 113 1.78 15.63 -12.05
C VAL A 113 1.47 16.29 -13.39
N LYS A 114 1.20 17.60 -13.40
CA LYS A 114 1.41 18.42 -14.60
C LYS A 114 2.89 18.30 -14.97
N VAL A 115 3.24 17.78 -16.15
CA VAL A 115 4.17 18.42 -17.11
C VAL A 115 3.95 17.85 -18.53
N LYS A 116 3.37 18.66 -19.41
CA LYS A 116 4.11 19.13 -20.58
C LYS A 116 3.71 20.58 -20.87
N GLU A 117 4.43 21.49 -20.23
CA GLU A 117 4.64 22.81 -20.84
C GLU A 117 5.54 22.57 -22.06
N GLY A 118 5.09 22.95 -23.25
CA GLY A 118 5.94 23.04 -24.45
C GLY A 118 5.49 22.22 -25.66
N GLY A 119 4.89 22.94 -26.63
CA GLY A 119 4.65 22.55 -28.03
C GLY A 119 3.16 22.66 -28.37
N GLY A 120 2.59 23.81 -28.71
CA GLY A 120 3.21 24.93 -29.42
C GLY A 120 3.35 24.57 -30.91
N ASP A 121 2.34 24.96 -31.69
CA ASP A 121 2.22 25.06 -33.16
C ASP A 121 3.35 24.51 -34.05
N GLY A 122 2.97 23.73 -35.06
CA GLY A 122 3.81 23.36 -36.20
C GLY A 122 3.46 22.03 -36.86
#